data_AF-P0C1N9-F1
#
_entry.id   AF-P0C1N9-F1
#
_cell.length_a   1.000
_cell.length_b   1.000
_cell.length_c   1.000
_cell.angle_alpha   90.00
_cell.angle_beta   90.00
_cell.angle_gamma   90.00
#
_symmetry.space_group_name_H-M   'P 1'
#
loop_
_entity.id
_entity.type
_entity.pdbx_description
1 polymer ?
#
loop_
_entity_poly.entity_id
_entity_poly.type
_entity_poly.pdbx_seq_one_letter_code
_entity_poly.pdbx_strand_id
1 'polypeptide(L)' 'MFLSLPMLTVLIPLVSLAGLFYSASVEDDFPQGCTSTTSLCFYSLLLPITIPVYVFFHLWTWMGIKLFRHN' A
#
# COMPACT_ATOMS: atom_id res chain seq x y z
N MET A 1 -11.23 -15.02 6.97
CA MET A 1 -10.26 -15.65 6.04
C MET A 1 -8.99 -14.83 6.12
N PHE A 2 -7.88 -15.37 6.62
CA PHE A 2 -6.60 -14.64 6.57
C PHE A 2 -6.15 -14.62 5.12
N LEU A 3 -5.99 -13.43 4.53
CA LEU A 3 -5.31 -13.31 3.24
C LEU A 3 -3.87 -13.77 3.45
N SER A 4 -3.46 -14.78 2.69
CA SER A 4 -2.08 -15.22 2.73
C SER A 4 -1.16 -14.10 2.24
N LEU A 5 0.06 -14.06 2.76
CA LEU A 5 1.05 -13.05 2.34
C LEU A 5 1.22 -13.02 0.80
N PRO A 6 1.26 -14.17 0.08
CA PRO A 6 1.29 -14.16 -1.38
C PRO A 6 0.06 -13.50 -2.03
N MET A 7 -1.15 -13.72 -1.50
CA MET A 7 -2.35 -13.05 -2.02
C MET A 7 -2.26 -11.54 -1.88
N LEU A 8 -1.70 -11.06 -0.77
CA LEU A 8 -1.51 -9.63 -0.53
C LEU A 8 -0.59 -8.99 -1.59
N THR A 9 0.44 -9.71 -2.06
CA THR A 9 1.36 -9.21 -3.10
C THR A 9 0.69 -8.92 -4.44
N VAL A 10 -0.39 -9.66 -4.76
CA VAL A 10 -1.18 -9.44 -5.99
C VAL A 10 -2.31 -8.46 -5.74
N LEU A 11 -2.94 -8.53 -4.57
CA LEU A 11 -4.08 -7.69 -4.22
C LEU A 11 -3.69 -6.22 -4.12
N ILE A 12 -2.53 -5.88 -3.54
CA ILE A 12 -2.13 -4.47 -3.37
C ILE A 12 -1.97 -3.76 -4.72
N PRO A 13 -1.20 -4.27 -5.70
CA PRO A 13 -1.13 -3.65 -7.02
C PRO A 13 -2.47 -3.56 -7.73
N LEU A 14 -3.35 -4.57 -7.57
CA LEU A 14 -4.68 -4.54 -8.19
C LEU A 14 -5.57 -3.45 -7.60
N VAL A 15 -5.55 -3.28 -6.27
CA VAL A 15 -6.29 -2.20 -5.60
C VAL A 15 -5.74 -0.83 -5.99
N SER A 16 -4.42 -0.69 -6.06
CA SER A 16 -3.76 0.52 -6.54
C SER A 16 -4.17 0.84 -7.99
N LEU A 17 -4.18 -0.16 -8.87
CA LEU A 17 -4.61 -0.02 -10.26
C LEU A 17 -6.10 0.35 -10.38
N ALA A 18 -6.96 -0.24 -9.56
CA ALA A 18 -8.38 0.12 -9.52
C ALA A 18 -8.58 1.58 -9.07
N GLY A 19 -7.83 2.03 -8.06
CA GLY A 19 -7.81 3.43 -7.62
C GLY A 19 -7.34 4.37 -8.73
N LEU A 20 -6.32 3.97 -9.50
CA LEU A 20 -5.85 4.72 -10.66
C LEU A 20 -6.91 4.86 -11.75
N PHE A 21 -7.59 3.76 -12.11
CA PHE A 21 -8.68 3.83 -13.09
C PHE A 21 -9.85 4.67 -12.60
N TYR A 22 -10.15 4.60 -11.30
CA TYR A 22 -11.17 5.45 -10.70
C TYR A 22 -10.80 6.93 -10.81
N SER A 23 -9.60 7.32 -10.37
CA SER A 23 -9.12 8.70 -10.51
C SER A 23 -9.10 9.15 -11.96
N ALA A 24 -8.65 8.31 -12.90
CA ALA A 24 -8.68 8.63 -14.33
C ALA A 24 -10.09 8.87 -14.89
N SER A 25 -11.13 8.35 -14.23
CA SER A 25 -12.53 8.52 -14.64
C SER A 25 -13.27 9.66 -13.94
N VAL A 26 -12.78 10.11 -12.78
CA VAL A 26 -13.48 11.06 -11.89
C VAL A 26 -12.73 12.39 -11.74
N GLU A 27 -11.40 12.38 -11.80
CA GLU A 27 -10.57 13.58 -11.66
C GLU A 27 -10.37 14.25 -13.03
N ASP A 28 -10.84 15.49 -13.18
CA ASP A 28 -10.72 16.27 -14.42
C ASP A 28 -9.26 16.63 -14.77
N ASP A 29 -8.40 16.71 -13.76
CA ASP A 29 -6.99 17.06 -13.86
C ASP A 29 -6.06 15.83 -13.93
N PHE A 30 -6.59 14.63 -14.14
CA PHE A 30 -5.78 13.43 -14.33
C PHE A 30 -4.91 13.55 -15.61
N PRO A 31 -3.60 13.22 -15.57
CA PRO A 31 -2.83 12.65 -14.46
C PRO A 31 -2.11 13.70 -13.57
N GLN A 32 -2.25 15.00 -13.86
CA GLN A 32 -1.58 16.05 -13.11
C GLN A 32 -2.03 16.07 -11.64
N GLY A 33 -3.32 15.80 -11.38
CA GLY A 33 -3.90 15.69 -10.03
C GLY A 33 -3.21 14.66 -9.15
N CYS A 34 -2.65 13.59 -9.73
CA CYS A 34 -1.90 12.55 -9.03
C CYS A 34 -0.63 13.05 -8.31
N THR A 35 -0.17 14.26 -8.64
CA THR A 35 0.96 14.90 -7.93
C THR A 35 0.52 15.61 -6.64
N SER A 36 -0.78 15.90 -6.51
CA SER A 36 -1.34 16.53 -5.32
C SER A 36 -1.58 15.51 -4.21
N THR A 37 -1.14 15.84 -2.99
CA THR A 37 -1.41 15.05 -1.78
C THR A 37 -2.88 15.06 -1.36
N THR A 38 -3.73 15.83 -2.04
CA THR A 38 -5.19 15.84 -1.84
C THR A 38 -5.93 14.87 -2.77
N SER A 39 -5.24 14.30 -3.77
CA SER A 39 -5.88 13.40 -4.76
C SER A 39 -5.93 11.96 -4.27
N LEU A 40 -6.95 11.23 -4.71
CA LEU A 40 -7.03 9.79 -4.48
C LEU A 40 -5.98 9.05 -5.30
N CYS A 41 -5.64 9.57 -6.48
CA CYS A 41 -4.61 9.02 -7.34
C CYS A 41 -3.24 8.96 -6.62
N PHE A 42 -2.86 10.02 -5.91
CA PHE A 42 -1.61 10.06 -5.14
C PHE A 42 -1.50 8.93 -4.12
N TYR A 43 -2.54 8.73 -3.30
CA TYR A 43 -2.54 7.64 -2.32
C TYR A 43 -2.61 6.26 -2.98
N SER A 44 -3.32 6.14 -4.11
CA SER A 44 -3.37 4.89 -4.88
C SER A 44 -1.97 4.47 -5.35
N LEU A 45 -1.16 5.42 -5.83
CA LEU A 45 0.24 5.18 -6.22
C LEU A 45 1.15 4.83 -5.04
N LEU A 46 0.83 5.31 -3.84
CA LEU A 46 1.62 5.02 -2.63
C LEU A 46 1.33 3.64 -2.03
N LEU A 47 0.16 3.05 -2.25
CA LEU A 47 -0.22 1.76 -1.66
C LEU A 47 0.80 0.63 -1.94
N PRO A 48 1.29 0.42 -3.18
CA PRO A 48 2.26 -0.64 -3.49
C PRO A 48 3.61 -0.50 -2.79
N ILE A 49 3.93 0.69 -2.26
CA ILE A 49 5.18 0.96 -1.56
C ILE A 49 4.95 0.93 -0.04
N THR A 50 3.94 1.65 0.43
CA THR A 50 3.66 1.82 1.86
C THR A 50 3.27 0.52 2.54
N ILE A 51 2.50 -0.34 1.88
CA ILE A 51 2.06 -1.60 2.49
C ILE A 51 3.23 -2.58 2.67
N PRO A 52 4.07 -2.88 1.65
CA PRO A 52 5.25 -3.72 1.88
C PRO A 52 6.19 -3.20 2.97
N VAL A 53 6.42 -1.88 3.01
CA VAL A 53 7.23 -1.25 4.06
C VAL A 53 6.61 -1.44 5.44
N TYR A 54 5.29 -1.25 5.56
CA TYR A 54 4.56 -1.50 6.80
C TYR A 54 4.68 -2.96 7.25
N VAL A 55 4.45 -3.91 6.34
CA VAL A 55 4.57 -5.36 6.63
C VAL A 55 5.99 -5.70 7.07
N PHE A 56 7.01 -5.15 6.42
CA PHE A 56 8.41 -5.36 6.80
C PHE A 56 8.68 -4.91 8.24
N PHE A 57 8.32 -3.68 8.60
CA PHE A 57 8.54 -3.18 9.97
C PHE A 57 7.70 -3.93 11.00
N HIS A 58 6.51 -4.39 10.64
CA HIS A 58 5.68 -5.20 11.51
C HIS A 58 6.32 -6.56 11.81
N LEU A 59 6.81 -7.26 10.78
CA LEU A 59 7.53 -8.53 10.93
C LEU A 59 8.85 -8.33 11.70
N TRP A 60 9.59 -7.26 11.41
CA TRP A 60 10.81 -6.92 12.12
C TRP A 60 10.58 -6.67 13.61
N THR A 61 9.58 -5.86 13.95
CA THR A 61 9.22 -5.57 15.34
C THR A 61 8.83 -6.85 16.07
N TRP A 62 8.04 -7.72 15.42
CA TRP A 62 7.68 -9.01 15.99
C TRP A 62 8.88 -9.93 16.21
N MET A 63 9.81 -10.00 15.26
CA MET A 63 11.06 -10.75 15.42
C MET A 63 11.93 -10.16 16.53
N GLY A 64 12.07 -8.84 16.61
CA GLY A 64 12.82 -8.15 17.65
C GLY A 64 12.26 -8.45 19.04
N ILE A 65 10.93 -8.37 19.22
CA ILE A 65 10.28 -8.74 20.48
C ILE A 65 10.55 -10.21 20.82
N LYS A 66 10.53 -11.13 19.84
CA LYS A 66 10.81 -12.55 20.09
C LYS A 66 12.26 -12.84 20.45
N LEU A 67 13.21 -12.25 19.73
CA LEU A 67 14.64 -12.49 19.94
C LEU A 67 15.17 -11.84 21.21
N PHE A 68 14.68 -10.64 21.54
CA PHE A 68 15.16 -9.87 22.69
C PHE A 68 14.25 -9.97 23.92
N ARG A 69 13.24 -10.85 23.94
CA ARG A 69 12.36 -11.04 25.11
C ARG A 69 13.10 -11.51 26.37
N HIS A 70 14.31 -12.05 26.21
CA HIS A 70 15.06 -12.74 27.26
C HIS A 70 16.35 -12.01 27.67
N ASN A 71 16.62 -10.83 27.12
CA ASN A 71 17.77 -10.00 27.49
C ASN A 71 17.29 -8.76 28.23
#